data_AF-A0A2V5LG62-F1
#
_entry.id   AF-A0A2V5LG62-F1
#
_cell.length_a   1.000
_cell.length_b   1.000
_cell.length_c   1.000
_cell.angle_alpha   90.00
_cell.angle_beta   90.00
_cell.angle_gamma   90.00
#
_symmetry.space_group_name_H-M   'P 1'
#
loop_
_entity.id
_entity.type
_entity.pdbx_description
1 polymer ?
#
loop_
_entity_poly.entity_id
_entity_poly.type
_entity_poly.pdbx_seq_one_letter_code
_entity_poly.pdbx_strand_id
1 'polypeptide(L)' 'MSYVYEIRPYKDHRGVDLISEALPFGRLWYCEPNAVSNAIDYAKFRSRLHRAVIRVFDEAGNVIETHQHTGEFKEP' A
#
# COMPACT_ATOMS: atom_id res chain seq x y z
N MET A 1 14.61 2.43 9.40
CA MET A 1 13.58 3.26 8.72
C MET A 1 12.41 2.36 8.38
N SER A 2 11.20 2.70 8.83
CA SER A 2 9.98 1.96 8.49
C SER A 2 9.18 2.74 7.44
N TYR A 3 8.81 2.11 6.33
CA TYR A 3 7.92 2.75 5.36
C TYR A 3 6.47 2.61 5.77
N VAL A 4 5.69 3.66 5.54
CA VAL A 4 4.25 3.63 5.72
C VAL A 4 3.60 3.80 4.37
N TYR A 5 2.70 2.88 4.04
CA TYR A 5 1.87 2.92 2.85
C TYR A 5 0.41 3.03 3.27
N GLU A 6 -0.31 3.92 2.61
CA GLU A 6 -1.74 4.10 2.82
C GLU A 6 -2.47 3.76 1.53
N ILE A 7 -3.43 2.85 1.62
CA ILE A 7 -4.32 2.49 0.53
C ILE A 7 -5.67 3.10 0.85
N ARG A 8 -6.12 4.04 0.01
CA ARG A 8 -7.36 4.77 0.21
C ARG A 8 -8.30 4.58 -0.97
N PRO A 9 -9.62 4.45 -0.77
CA PRO A 9 -10.57 4.43 -1.86
C PRO A 9 -10.43 5.68 -2.72
N TYR A 10 -10.41 5.48 -4.04
CA TYR A 10 -10.43 6.58 -4.98
C TYR A 10 -11.85 7.16 -5.06
N LYS A 11 -11.96 8.48 -5.28
CA LYS A 11 -13.23 9.24 -5.19
C LYS A 11 -14.41 8.64 -5.97
N ASP A 12 -14.14 7.93 -7.06
CA ASP A 12 -15.18 7.37 -7.93
C ASP A 12 -15.55 5.91 -7.59
N HIS A 13 -15.07 5.36 -6.46
CA HIS A 13 -15.25 3.95 -6.03
C HIS A 13 -14.75 2.90 -7.05
N ARG A 14 -14.03 3.34 -8.10
CA ARG A 14 -13.52 2.48 -9.18
C ARG A 14 -12.13 1.94 -8.91
N GLY A 15 -11.52 2.29 -7.78
CA GLY A 15 -10.13 1.96 -7.53
C GLY A 15 -9.63 2.47 -6.18
N VAL A 16 -8.32 2.38 -5.99
CA VAL A 16 -7.63 2.84 -4.79
C VAL A 16 -6.37 3.62 -5.12
N ASP A 17 -6.08 4.61 -4.28
CA ASP A 17 -4.82 5.33 -4.26
C ASP A 17 -3.87 4.65 -3.27
N LEU A 18 -2.68 4.27 -3.73
CA LEU A 18 -1.54 3.92 -2.91
C LEU A 18 -0.68 5.18 -2.69
N ILE A 19 -0.57 5.61 -1.44
CA ILE A 19 0.13 6.83 -1.03
C ILE A 19 1.26 6.45 -0.09
N SER A 20 2.45 6.99 -0.32
CA SER A 20 3.59 6.85 0.60
C SER A 20 4.66 7.88 0.27
N GLU A 21 5.34 8.38 1.30
CA GLU A 21 6.54 9.22 1.14
C GLU A 21 7.70 8.46 0.49
N ALA A 22 7.66 7.12 0.50
CA ALA A 22 8.66 6.28 -0.16
C ALA A 22 8.48 6.19 -1.69
N LEU A 23 7.37 6.71 -2.23
CA LEU A 23 7.12 6.69 -3.67
C LEU A 23 7.78 7.91 -4.34
N PRO A 24 8.52 7.73 -5.45
CA PRO A 24 9.13 8.85 -6.18
C PRO A 24 8.09 9.84 -6.74
N PHE A 25 6.84 9.40 -6.93
CA PHE A 25 5.72 10.22 -7.38
C PHE A 25 4.74 10.60 -6.25
N GLY A 26 4.99 10.15 -5.01
CA GLY A 26 4.13 10.34 -3.85
C GLY A 26 2.81 9.54 -3.86
N ARG A 27 2.27 9.18 -5.02
CA ARG A 27 1.00 8.46 -5.18
C ARG A 27 0.96 7.59 -6.44
N LEU A 28 0.27 6.46 -6.36
CA LEU A 28 -0.06 5.57 -7.49
C LEU A 28 -1.54 5.18 -7.44
N TRP A 29 -2.19 5.05 -8.60
CA TRP A 29 -3.62 4.70 -8.71
C TRP A 29 -3.82 3.31 -9.34
N TYR A 30 -4.70 2.51 -8.75
CA TYR A 30 -5.12 1.21 -9.27
C TYR A 30 -6.64 1.19 -9.49
N CYS A 31 -7.10 0.74 -10.68
CA CYS A 31 -8.51 0.75 -11.09
C CYS A 31 -9.08 -0.64 -11.43
N GLU A 32 -8.34 -1.70 -11.13
CA GLU A 32 -8.70 -3.09 -11.45
C GLU A 32 -9.58 -3.73 -10.34
N PRO A 33 -10.29 -4.84 -10.60
CA PRO A 33 -11.07 -5.54 -9.58
C PRO A 33 -10.27 -5.92 -8.32
N ASN A 34 -8.96 -6.14 -8.48
CA ASN A 34 -8.03 -6.49 -7.41
C ASN A 34 -7.15 -5.30 -6.96
N ALA A 35 -7.61 -4.06 -7.16
CA ALA A 35 -6.81 -2.85 -6.94
C ALA A 35 -6.17 -2.79 -5.53
N VAL A 36 -6.91 -3.21 -4.49
CA VAL A 36 -6.39 -3.27 -3.11
C VAL A 36 -5.24 -4.27 -3.00
N SER A 37 -5.43 -5.50 -3.47
CA SER A 37 -4.40 -6.55 -3.44
C SER A 37 -3.16 -6.14 -4.22
N ASN A 38 -3.34 -5.57 -5.41
CA ASN A 38 -2.23 -5.09 -6.24
C ASN A 38 -1.44 -3.98 -5.55
N ALA A 39 -2.11 -3.05 -4.86
CA ALA A 39 -1.47 -1.99 -4.09
C ALA A 39 -0.69 -2.55 -2.88
N ILE A 40 -1.25 -3.54 -2.18
CA ILE A 40 -0.56 -4.24 -1.08
C ILE A 40 0.70 -4.94 -1.59
N ASP A 41 0.58 -5.68 -2.69
CA ASP A 41 1.71 -6.42 -3.27
C ASP A 41 2.80 -5.49 -3.78
N TYR A 42 2.43 -4.35 -4.37
CA TYR A 42 3.37 -3.31 -4.74
C TYR A 42 4.11 -2.77 -3.50
N ALA A 43 3.39 -2.43 -2.43
CA ALA A 43 3.98 -1.90 -1.21
C ALA A 43 4.95 -2.91 -0.56
N LYS A 44 4.58 -4.19 -0.51
CA LYS A 44 5.47 -5.27 -0.06
C LYS A 44 6.70 -5.39 -0.95
N PHE A 45 6.52 -5.42 -2.28
CA PHE A 45 7.62 -5.51 -3.23
C PHE A 45 8.60 -4.35 -3.11
N ARG A 46 8.10 -3.12 -2.95
CA ARG A 46 8.96 -1.94 -2.81
C ARG A 46 9.66 -1.86 -1.46
N SER A 47 9.14 -2.57 -0.46
CA SER A 47 9.68 -2.61 0.90
C SER A 47 10.51 -3.86 1.18
N ARG A 48 10.95 -4.62 0.19
CA ARG A 48 11.65 -5.90 0.39
C ARG A 48 12.82 -5.86 1.37
N LEU A 49 13.54 -4.74 1.46
CA LEU A 49 14.69 -4.56 2.36
C LEU A 49 14.37 -3.75 3.63
N HIS A 50 13.13 -3.30 3.80
CA HIS A 50 12.74 -2.39 4.86
C HIS A 50 11.46 -2.87 5.55
N ARG A 51 11.34 -2.62 6.85
CA ARG A 51 10.06 -2.84 7.52
C ARG A 51 9.04 -1.88 6.92
N ALA A 52 7.87 -2.38 6.58
CA ALA A 52 6.77 -1.55 6.09
C ALA A 52 5.47 -1.84 6.82
N VAL A 53 4.69 -0.79 7.02
CA VAL A 53 3.32 -0.85 7.52
C VAL A 53 2.41 -0.38 6.39
N ILE A 54 1.48 -1.24 5.99
CA ILE A 54 0.52 -0.97 4.92
C ILE A 54 -0.85 -0.87 5.60
N ARG A 55 -1.49 0.29 5.50
CA ARG A 55 -2.82 0.56 6.07
C ARG A 55 -3.83 0.66 4.95
N VAL A 56 -4.90 -0.11 5.05
CA VAL A 56 -6.05 -0.01 4.14
C VAL A 56 -7.13 0.78 4.85
N PHE A 57 -7.62 1.82 4.19
CA PHE A 57 -8.68 2.67 4.68
C PHE A 57 -10.01 2.35 4.00
N ASP A 58 -11.11 2.53 4.71
CA ASP A 58 -12.44 2.65 4.13
C ASP A 58 -12.70 4.06 3.59
N GLU A 59 -13.90 4.27 3.04
CA GLU A 59 -14.33 5.56 2.49
C GLU A 59 -14.52 6.64 3.56
N ALA A 60 -14.81 6.24 4.80
CA ALA A 60 -14.92 7.14 5.93
C ALA A 60 -13.53 7.55 6.49
N GLY A 61 -12.45 6.97 5.98
CA GLY A 61 -11.09 7.25 6.42
C GLY A 61 -10.69 6.48 7.68
N ASN A 62 -11.39 5.40 8.02
CA ASN A 62 -11.01 4.49 9.09
C ASN A 62 -10.10 3.39 8.55
N VAL A 63 -9.12 2.97 9.35
CA VAL A 63 -8.29 1.83 9.01
C VAL A 63 -9.10 0.55 9.20
N ILE A 64 -9.30 -0.21 8.12
CA ILE A 64 -9.99 -1.50 8.14
C ILE A 64 -9.02 -2.68 8.15
N GLU A 65 -7.81 -2.50 7.63
CA GLU A 65 -6.79 -3.54 7.60
C GLU A 65 -5.39 -2.94 7.76
N THR A 66 -4.49 -3.69 8.42
CA THR A 66 -3.09 -3.32 8.56
C THR A 66 -2.19 -4.52 8.33
N HIS A 67 -1.29 -4.40 7.37
CA HIS A 67 -0.25 -5.39 7.12
C HIS A 67 1.11 -4.87 7.58
N GLN A 68 1.85 -5.72 8.28
CA GLN A 68 3.25 -5.47 8.58
C GLN A 68 4.12 -6.37 7.72
N HIS A 69 5.06 -5.75 7.00
CA HIS A 69 6.12 -6.45 6.29
C HIS A 69 7.41 -6.29 7.06
N THR A 70 8.05 -7.40 7.41
CA THR A 70 9.27 -7.41 8.23
C THR A 70 10.55 -7.17 7.43
N GLY A 71 10.50 -7.08 6.10
CA GLY A 71 11.67 -6.78 5.26
C GLY A 71 12.71 -7.90 5.25
N GLU A 72 12.34 -9.12 5.65
CA GLU A 72 13.22 -10.29 5.58
C GLU A 72 13.25 -10.84 4.15
N PHE A 73 13.91 -10.12 3.25
CA PHE A 73 14.25 -10.68 1.96
C PHE A 73 15.34 -11.74 2.15
N LYS A 74 14.96 -13.02 2.07
CA LYS A 74 15.90 -14.11 1.84
C LYS A 74 16.14 -14.20 0.33
N GLU A 75 17.39 -14.06 -0.09
CA GLU A 75 17.81 -14.39 -1.45
C GLU A 75 17.50 -15.89 -1.73
N PRO A 76 17.14 -16.24 -2.98
CA PRO A 76 16.84 -17.62 -3.36
C PRO A 76 18.04 -18.56 -3.21
#